data_AF-A0A957HUB3-F1
#
_entry.id   AF-A0A957HUB3-F1
#
_cell.length_a   1.000
_cell.length_b   1.000
_cell.length_c   1.000
_cell.angle_alpha   90.00
_cell.angle_beta   90.00
_cell.angle_gamma   90.00
#
_symmetry.space_group_name_H-M   'P 1'
#
loop_
_entity.id
_entity.type
_entity.pdbx_description
1 polymer ?
#
loop_
_entity_poly.entity_id
_entity_poly.type
_entity_poly.pdbx_seq_one_letter_code
_entity_poly.pdbx_strand_id
1 'polypeptide(L)'
;MSVLSELSNGLAAAVTAAGPAVVRVEARRRLPATGIVWSADGVIVTAHHVVTRDDNIKVVADGSSVSATLVGRDESTDLAVLRVDASGLTSLTETNKNELGVGNLVLALGRPGKTVQATLGIISALGDSWRTGMGGMIDRYLQTDLVMYPGFSGGPLVDVQGNLVGLNSSALVHGVSIAVPTATIARVADSLLAHGHIKRGYLGVSTQQVRLPDTARDELGQKRGLLIVSVESGSPAETAGLTLGDTIVAMADMPVQNHDDLLAQLTSDRVDQATPVKILRGGKVNTVNVTIGERPS
;
A
#
# COMPACT_ATOMS: atom_id res chain seq x y z
N MET A 1 -5.83 0.92 42.53
CA MET A 1 -6.58 1.83 41.63
C MET A 1 -7.67 1.01 40.96
N SER A 2 -8.71 1.62 40.38
CA SER A 2 -9.69 0.83 39.62
C SER A 2 -9.09 0.42 38.27
N VAL A 3 -9.49 -0.73 37.73
CA VAL A 3 -9.03 -1.23 36.41
C VAL A 3 -9.27 -0.20 35.31
N LEU A 4 -10.36 0.58 35.40
CA LEU A 4 -10.67 1.63 34.43
C LEU A 4 -9.68 2.81 34.52
N SER A 5 -9.22 3.17 35.73
CA SER A 5 -8.18 4.19 35.88
C SER A 5 -6.85 3.73 35.31
N GLU A 6 -6.48 2.46 35.51
CA GLU A 6 -5.25 1.89 34.95
C GLU A 6 -5.29 1.85 33.42
N LEU A 7 -6.40 1.40 32.84
CA LEU A 7 -6.61 1.44 31.38
C LEU A 7 -6.52 2.87 30.85
N SER A 8 -7.23 3.82 31.46
CA SER A 8 -7.22 5.22 31.03
C SER A 8 -5.81 5.83 31.07
N ASN A 9 -5.06 5.56 32.14
CA ASN A 9 -3.69 6.04 32.28
C ASN A 9 -2.74 5.35 31.29
N GLY A 10 -2.93 4.05 31.04
CA GLY A 10 -2.18 3.30 30.03
C GLY A 10 -2.37 3.86 28.63
N LEU A 11 -3.61 4.15 28.23
CA LEU A 11 -3.90 4.77 26.93
C LEU A 11 -3.26 6.16 26.81
N ALA A 12 -3.30 6.98 27.87
CA ALA A 12 -2.62 8.27 27.88
C ALA A 12 -1.09 8.13 27.77
N ALA A 13 -0.51 7.12 28.45
CA ALA A 13 0.91 6.82 28.37
C ALA A 13 1.32 6.35 26.96
N ALA A 14 0.50 5.54 26.28
CA ALA A 14 0.74 5.11 24.91
C ALA A 14 0.78 6.30 23.93
N VAL A 15 -0.18 7.23 24.04
CA VAL A 15 -0.17 8.48 23.25
C VAL A 15 1.09 9.31 23.54
N THR A 16 1.48 9.42 24.80
CA THR A 16 2.68 10.17 25.22
C THR A 16 3.95 9.56 24.65
N ALA A 17 4.07 8.23 24.69
CA ALA A 17 5.22 7.50 24.17
C ALA A 17 5.34 7.63 22.64
N ALA A 18 4.22 7.54 21.92
CA ALA A 18 4.21 7.61 20.47
C ALA A 18 4.30 9.05 19.91
N GLY A 19 3.86 10.05 20.68
CA GLY A 19 3.73 11.45 20.26
C GLY A 19 4.96 12.08 19.59
N PRO A 20 6.21 11.84 20.05
CA PRO A 20 7.42 12.36 19.42
C PRO A 20 7.63 11.92 17.97
N ALA A 21 7.11 10.75 17.59
CA ALA A 21 7.19 10.25 16.22
C ALA A 21 6.03 10.74 15.31
N VAL A 22 5.02 11.39 15.89
CA VAL A 22 3.85 11.90 15.16
C VAL A 22 4.11 13.33 14.72
N VAL A 23 4.29 13.55 13.42
CA VAL A 23 4.58 14.87 12.86
C VAL A 23 3.41 15.41 12.04
N ARG A 24 3.33 16.73 11.91
CA ARG A 24 2.38 17.38 11.01
C ARG A 24 3.00 17.56 9.63
N VAL A 25 2.29 17.13 8.59
CA VAL A 25 2.69 17.27 7.19
C VAL A 25 1.85 18.36 6.53
N GLU A 26 2.52 19.40 6.04
CA GLU A 26 1.93 20.50 5.30
C GLU A 26 2.28 20.39 3.82
N ALA A 27 1.53 19.55 3.10
CA ALA A 27 1.70 19.31 1.67
C ALA A 27 0.47 19.73 0.83
N ARG A 28 -0.49 20.46 1.44
CA ARG A 28 -1.70 20.98 0.77
C ARG A 28 -2.23 22.25 1.41
N ARG A 29 -3.08 23.00 0.69
CA ARG A 29 -3.42 24.41 0.97
C ARG A 29 -4.18 24.69 2.28
N ARG A 30 -4.94 23.74 2.85
CA ARG A 30 -5.91 24.06 3.92
C ARG A 30 -5.99 23.09 5.09
N LEU A 31 -5.69 21.81 4.86
CA LEU A 31 -5.80 20.79 5.90
C LEU A 31 -4.43 20.11 6.03
N PRO A 32 -3.65 20.40 7.08
CA PRO A 32 -2.48 19.59 7.34
C PRO A 32 -2.88 18.12 7.57
N ALA A 33 -1.94 17.24 7.31
CA ALA A 33 -2.07 15.81 7.56
C ALA A 33 -1.05 15.38 8.61
N THR A 34 -1.02 14.09 8.90
CA THR A 34 -0.07 13.52 9.84
C THR A 34 0.95 12.68 9.07
N GLY A 35 2.17 12.65 9.58
CA GLY A 35 3.21 11.71 9.16
C GLY A 35 3.79 10.99 10.37
N ILE A 36 4.53 9.93 10.09
CA ILE A 36 5.25 9.13 11.06
C ILE A 36 6.73 9.31 10.78
N VAL A 37 7.51 9.64 11.81
CA VAL A 37 8.97 9.50 11.75
C VAL A 37 9.29 8.02 11.58
N TRP A 38 9.71 7.66 10.38
CA TRP A 38 10.03 6.28 10.03
C TRP A 38 11.45 5.91 10.46
N SER A 39 12.39 6.85 10.36
CA SER A 39 13.77 6.64 10.77
C SER A 39 14.41 7.88 11.40
N ALA A 40 15.43 7.64 12.21
CA ALA A 40 16.14 8.69 12.95
C ALA A 40 16.95 9.65 12.05
N ASP A 41 17.22 9.27 10.80
CA ASP A 41 17.95 10.06 9.79
C ASP A 41 17.02 10.93 8.91
N GLY A 42 15.77 11.15 9.34
CA GLY A 42 14.91 12.13 8.69
C GLY A 42 13.98 11.58 7.61
N VAL A 43 13.66 10.27 7.63
CA VAL A 43 12.61 9.71 6.76
C VAL A 43 11.25 9.83 7.45
N ILE A 44 10.29 10.44 6.76
CA ILE A 44 8.90 10.55 7.19
C ILE A 44 8.01 9.78 6.22
N VAL A 45 7.13 8.93 6.73
CA VAL A 45 6.08 8.27 5.93
C VAL A 45 4.75 8.96 6.21
N THR A 46 3.94 9.15 5.17
CA THR A 46 2.58 9.69 5.26
C THR A 46 1.67 9.04 4.22
N ALA A 47 0.39 9.41 4.19
CA ALA A 47 -0.55 8.93 3.20
C ALA A 47 -0.36 9.67 1.86
N HIS A 48 -0.40 8.98 0.73
CA HIS A 48 -0.25 9.59 -0.60
C HIS A 48 -1.30 10.67 -0.85
N HIS A 49 -2.58 10.38 -0.62
CA HIS A 49 -3.68 11.30 -0.95
C HIS A 49 -3.67 12.63 -0.19
N VAL A 50 -2.83 12.77 0.84
CA VAL A 50 -2.66 14.03 1.58
C VAL A 50 -1.53 14.90 1.03
N VAL A 51 -0.66 14.34 0.20
CA VAL A 51 0.47 15.01 -0.44
C VAL A 51 0.05 15.45 -1.85
N THR A 52 -0.48 16.68 -1.96
CA THR A 52 -1.00 17.22 -3.23
C THR A 52 -0.02 18.18 -3.91
N ARG A 53 1.21 18.27 -3.41
CA ARG A 53 2.28 19.14 -3.91
C ARG A 53 3.58 18.37 -3.92
N ASP A 54 4.42 18.67 -4.90
CA ASP A 54 5.74 18.07 -5.03
C ASP A 54 6.84 18.99 -4.46
N ASP A 55 6.50 20.26 -4.19
CA ASP A 55 7.39 21.27 -3.61
C ASP A 55 6.77 21.98 -2.39
N ASN A 56 7.59 22.77 -1.70
CA ASN A 56 7.19 23.58 -0.55
C ASN A 56 6.51 22.77 0.58
N ILE A 57 6.89 21.50 0.72
CA ILE A 57 6.39 20.62 1.77
C ILE A 57 7.09 21.00 3.08
N LYS A 58 6.32 21.11 4.15
CA LYS A 58 6.87 21.32 5.50
C LYS A 58 6.46 20.18 6.41
N VAL A 59 7.38 19.77 7.26
CA VAL A 59 7.13 18.87 8.38
C VAL A 59 7.27 19.68 9.66
N VAL A 60 6.28 19.57 10.55
CA VAL A 60 6.24 20.30 11.81
C VAL A 60 6.15 19.33 12.97
N ALA A 61 7.11 19.42 13.88
CA ALA A 61 7.15 18.68 15.14
C ALA A 61 7.51 19.64 16.27
N ASP A 62 6.78 19.59 17.38
CA ASP A 62 7.07 20.31 18.63
C ASP A 62 7.35 21.81 18.46
N GLY A 63 6.63 22.45 17.54
CA GLY A 63 6.74 23.88 17.23
C GLY A 63 7.84 24.25 16.22
N SER A 64 8.75 23.32 15.93
CA SER A 64 9.76 23.45 14.88
C SER A 64 9.18 23.05 13.53
N SER A 65 9.48 23.84 12.50
CA SER A 65 9.10 23.57 11.11
C SER A 65 10.36 23.39 10.27
N VAL A 66 10.43 22.27 9.56
CA VAL A 66 11.54 21.92 8.68
C VAL A 66 10.99 21.69 7.27
N SER A 67 11.74 22.15 6.26
CA SER A 67 11.43 21.85 4.86
C SER A 67 11.61 20.36 4.59
N ALA A 68 10.73 19.78 3.80
CA ALA A 68 10.81 18.39 3.37
C ALA A 68 10.83 18.29 1.85
N THR A 69 11.53 17.28 1.34
CA THR A 69 11.49 16.89 -0.07
C THR A 69 10.65 15.63 -0.22
N LEU A 70 9.87 15.56 -1.30
CA LEU A 70 9.18 14.33 -1.68
C LEU A 70 10.22 13.39 -2.29
N VAL A 71 10.44 12.23 -1.64
CA VAL A 71 11.30 11.18 -2.19
C VAL A 71 10.55 10.40 -3.26
N GLY A 72 9.30 10.06 -2.98
CA GLY A 72 8.44 9.31 -3.87
C GLY A 72 7.08 9.02 -3.25
N ARG A 73 6.15 8.53 -4.06
CA ARG A 73 4.80 8.16 -3.62
C ARG A 73 4.25 6.97 -4.39
N ASP A 74 3.40 6.20 -3.72
CA ASP A 74 2.68 5.06 -4.25
C ASP A 74 1.18 5.26 -4.01
N GLU A 75 0.46 5.65 -5.07
CA GLU A 75 -1.00 5.78 -5.04
C GLU A 75 -1.68 4.42 -4.74
N SER A 76 -1.09 3.31 -5.20
CA SER A 76 -1.73 2.01 -5.10
C SER A 76 -1.78 1.45 -3.68
N THR A 77 -0.86 1.87 -2.81
CA THR A 77 -0.88 1.55 -1.37
C THR A 77 -1.20 2.77 -0.51
N ASP A 78 -1.50 3.91 -1.14
CA ASP A 78 -1.72 5.20 -0.51
C ASP A 78 -0.57 5.65 0.41
N LEU A 79 0.68 5.46 0.00
CA LEU A 79 1.87 5.83 0.80
C LEU A 79 2.72 6.88 0.11
N ALA A 80 3.33 7.78 0.88
CA ALA A 80 4.34 8.71 0.40
C ALA A 80 5.50 8.79 1.39
N VAL A 81 6.71 8.99 0.85
CA VAL A 81 7.94 9.15 1.63
C VAL A 81 8.48 10.55 1.43
N LEU A 82 8.72 11.23 2.54
CA LEU A 82 9.35 12.54 2.59
C LEU A 82 10.70 12.42 3.29
N ARG A 83 11.64 13.30 2.91
CA ARG A 83 12.92 13.45 3.60
C ARG A 83 13.03 14.85 4.18
N VAL A 84 13.49 14.93 5.42
CA VAL A 84 13.84 16.18 6.11
C VAL A 84 15.32 16.20 6.44
N ASP A 85 15.91 17.40 6.47
CA ASP A 85 17.27 17.60 6.95
C ASP A 85 17.26 17.74 8.49
N ALA A 86 17.10 16.60 9.17
CA ALA A 86 17.11 16.49 10.62
C ALA A 86 17.62 15.10 11.03
N SER A 87 18.32 15.03 12.15
CA SER A 87 18.85 13.78 12.70
C SER A 87 18.46 13.62 14.17
N GLY A 88 18.54 12.39 14.69
CA GLY A 88 18.16 12.08 16.07
C GLY A 88 16.64 12.10 16.29
N LEU A 89 15.85 11.94 15.23
CA LEU A 89 14.40 11.86 15.35
C LEU A 89 13.99 10.55 16.05
N THR A 90 12.91 10.60 16.84
CA THR A 90 12.36 9.42 17.51
C THR A 90 11.40 8.71 16.57
N SER A 91 11.68 7.45 16.23
CA SER A 91 10.75 6.57 15.50
C SER A 91 9.96 5.67 16.47
N LEU A 92 8.88 5.08 15.96
CA LEU A 92 8.07 4.13 16.74
C LEU A 92 8.67 2.72 16.70
N THR A 93 8.47 1.99 17.79
CA THR A 93 8.72 0.53 17.82
C THR A 93 7.56 -0.17 17.14
N GLU A 94 7.84 -1.15 16.28
CA GLU A 94 6.78 -1.95 15.65
C GLU A 94 6.15 -2.93 16.64
N THR A 95 4.84 -3.16 16.49
CA THR A 95 4.10 -4.18 17.24
C THR A 95 4.50 -5.58 16.79
N ASN A 96 4.57 -6.53 17.73
CA ASN A 96 4.72 -7.94 17.37
C ASN A 96 3.47 -8.47 16.63
N LYS A 97 3.64 -8.86 15.37
CA LYS A 97 2.57 -9.29 14.46
C LYS A 97 1.66 -10.41 15.00
N ASN A 98 2.18 -11.23 15.92
CA ASN A 98 1.48 -12.40 16.48
C ASN A 98 0.46 -12.04 17.58
N GLU A 99 0.38 -10.78 18.00
CA GLU A 99 -0.46 -10.36 19.13
C GLU A 99 -1.73 -9.61 18.70
N LEU A 100 -1.89 -9.33 17.39
CA LEU A 100 -3.04 -8.57 16.87
C LEU A 100 -4.22 -9.49 16.53
N GLY A 101 -5.36 -9.22 17.15
CA GLY A 101 -6.63 -9.89 17.00
C GLY A 101 -7.81 -8.91 16.89
N VAL A 102 -8.90 -9.38 16.29
CA VAL A 102 -10.18 -8.64 16.25
C VAL A 102 -10.65 -8.38 17.68
N GLY A 103 -11.05 -7.14 17.96
CA GLY A 103 -11.46 -6.67 19.29
C GLY A 103 -10.34 -6.09 20.15
N ASN A 104 -9.07 -6.15 19.72
CA ASN A 104 -8.01 -5.41 20.43
C ASN A 104 -8.22 -3.91 20.33
N LEU A 105 -7.99 -3.22 21.45
CA LEU A 105 -7.99 -1.76 21.52
C LEU A 105 -6.79 -1.21 20.74
N VAL A 106 -7.05 -0.15 19.98
CA VAL A 106 -6.04 0.59 19.22
C VAL A 106 -6.33 2.08 19.30
N LEU A 107 -5.26 2.87 19.17
CA LEU A 107 -5.32 4.32 19.15
C LEU A 107 -4.84 4.81 17.78
N ALA A 108 -5.68 5.55 17.06
CA ALA A 108 -5.18 6.34 15.94
C ALA A 108 -4.70 7.69 16.47
N LEU A 109 -3.50 8.10 16.04
CA LEU A 109 -2.90 9.37 16.39
C LEU A 109 -2.85 10.29 15.17
N GLY A 110 -3.14 11.55 15.39
CA GLY A 110 -3.06 12.60 14.38
C GLY A 110 -2.45 13.88 14.95
N ARG A 111 -1.83 14.69 14.11
CA ARG A 111 -1.36 16.04 14.45
C ARG A 111 -1.84 17.08 13.41
N PRO A 112 -3.17 17.31 13.27
CA PRO A 112 -3.68 18.37 12.40
C PRO A 112 -3.34 19.78 12.93
N GLY A 113 -3.04 19.92 14.23
CA GLY A 113 -2.78 21.20 14.89
C GLY A 113 -1.37 21.31 15.45
N LYS A 114 -1.24 21.95 16.62
CA LYS A 114 0.03 22.00 17.37
C LYS A 114 0.26 20.73 18.20
N THR A 115 -0.82 20.19 18.75
CA THR A 115 -0.80 19.03 19.66
C THR A 115 -1.16 17.76 18.93
N VAL A 116 -0.64 16.64 19.43
CA VAL A 116 -1.12 15.31 19.07
C VAL A 116 -2.56 15.15 19.57
N GLN A 117 -3.39 14.55 18.75
CA GLN A 117 -4.74 14.12 19.04
C GLN A 117 -4.79 12.60 18.93
N ALA A 118 -5.62 11.97 19.74
CA ALA A 118 -5.82 10.53 19.73
C ALA A 118 -7.31 10.20 19.67
N THR A 119 -7.65 9.10 19.01
CA THR A 119 -8.98 8.50 19.04
C THR A 119 -8.86 7.01 19.33
N LEU A 120 -9.75 6.49 20.17
CA LEU A 120 -9.80 5.10 20.61
C LEU A 120 -10.80 4.33 19.77
N GLY A 121 -10.46 3.09 19.46
CA GLY A 121 -11.34 2.13 18.80
C GLY A 121 -10.76 0.74 18.91
N ILE A 122 -11.25 -0.15 18.06
CA ILE A 122 -10.83 -1.55 18.00
C ILE A 122 -10.44 -1.95 16.59
N ILE A 123 -9.71 -3.06 16.50
CA ILE A 123 -9.59 -3.83 15.27
C ILE A 123 -10.92 -4.52 15.00
N SER A 124 -11.62 -4.08 13.97
CA SER A 124 -12.96 -4.59 13.60
C SER A 124 -12.90 -5.81 12.71
N ALA A 125 -11.89 -5.89 11.84
CA ALA A 125 -11.65 -7.05 11.01
C ALA A 125 -10.16 -7.21 10.69
N LEU A 126 -9.73 -8.46 10.64
CA LEU A 126 -8.42 -8.88 10.15
C LEU A 126 -8.63 -9.90 9.04
N GLY A 127 -7.85 -9.78 7.99
CA GLY A 127 -7.81 -10.76 6.91
C GLY A 127 -6.40 -10.91 6.38
N ASP A 128 -6.23 -11.85 5.45
CA ASP A 128 -4.95 -12.08 4.78
C ASP A 128 -4.53 -10.87 3.93
N SER A 129 -3.38 -10.99 3.26
CA SER A 129 -2.95 -10.02 2.26
C SER A 129 -4.01 -9.82 1.18
N TRP A 130 -4.15 -8.61 0.68
CA TRP A 130 -5.12 -8.27 -0.35
C TRP A 130 -4.53 -7.25 -1.33
N ARG A 131 -5.18 -7.12 -2.48
CA ARG A 131 -4.79 -6.18 -3.53
C ARG A 131 -5.78 -5.03 -3.63
N THR A 132 -5.28 -3.80 -3.67
CA THR A 132 -6.11 -2.62 -3.86
C THR A 132 -6.63 -2.55 -5.30
N GLY A 133 -7.68 -1.75 -5.55
CA GLY A 133 -8.19 -1.56 -6.90
C GLY A 133 -7.17 -0.98 -7.89
N MET A 134 -6.14 -0.30 -7.38
CA MET A 134 -5.02 0.25 -8.16
C MET A 134 -3.86 -0.74 -8.32
N GLY A 135 -3.99 -1.97 -7.82
CA GLY A 135 -3.03 -3.05 -7.97
C GLY A 135 -1.94 -3.10 -6.91
N GLY A 136 -2.01 -2.29 -5.85
CA GLY A 136 -1.04 -2.31 -4.75
C GLY A 136 -1.26 -3.50 -3.83
N MET A 137 -0.19 -4.19 -3.42
CA MET A 137 -0.29 -5.25 -2.41
C MET A 137 -0.25 -4.65 -1.01
N ILE A 138 -1.22 -5.05 -0.19
CA ILE A 138 -1.26 -4.78 1.24
C ILE A 138 -1.10 -6.10 1.98
N ASP A 139 -0.09 -6.19 2.85
CA ASP A 139 0.34 -7.44 3.48
C ASP A 139 -0.70 -8.05 4.43
N ARG A 140 -1.69 -7.26 4.88
CA ARG A 140 -2.79 -7.72 5.73
C ARG A 140 -3.99 -6.79 5.60
N TYR A 141 -5.20 -7.34 5.54
CA TYR A 141 -6.40 -6.53 5.73
C TYR A 141 -6.53 -6.16 7.20
N LEU A 142 -6.50 -4.85 7.50
CA LEU A 142 -6.61 -4.32 8.86
C LEU A 142 -7.63 -3.18 8.88
N GLN A 143 -8.84 -3.52 9.31
CA GLN A 143 -9.94 -2.57 9.45
C GLN A 143 -10.15 -2.21 10.92
N THR A 144 -10.48 -0.94 11.15
CA THR A 144 -10.83 -0.42 12.47
C THR A 144 -12.20 0.25 12.43
N ASP A 145 -12.84 0.39 13.59
CA ASP A 145 -14.08 1.19 13.75
C ASP A 145 -13.81 2.67 14.03
N LEU A 146 -12.54 3.08 13.97
CA LEU A 146 -12.10 4.42 14.26
C LEU A 146 -12.74 5.43 13.32
N VAL A 147 -13.29 6.49 13.90
CA VAL A 147 -13.69 7.69 13.15
C VAL A 147 -12.43 8.48 12.80
N MET A 148 -12.12 8.52 11.50
CA MET A 148 -10.98 9.26 10.96
C MET A 148 -11.30 10.76 10.86
N TYR A 149 -10.89 11.53 11.87
CA TYR A 149 -11.01 12.99 11.81
C TYR A 149 -10.10 13.59 10.74
N PRO A 150 -10.46 14.75 10.15
CA PRO A 150 -9.60 15.45 9.21
C PRO A 150 -8.17 15.65 9.75
N GLY A 151 -7.20 15.13 9.01
CA GLY A 151 -5.77 15.24 9.33
C GLY A 151 -5.16 14.02 10.02
N PHE A 152 -5.93 12.98 10.35
CA PHE A 152 -5.39 11.73 10.90
C PHE A 152 -4.76 10.82 9.83
N SER A 153 -5.18 10.96 8.56
CA SER A 153 -4.57 10.23 7.45
C SER A 153 -3.06 10.46 7.40
N GLY A 154 -2.32 9.36 7.24
CA GLY A 154 -0.85 9.35 7.29
C GLY A 154 -0.26 9.25 8.70
N GLY A 155 -1.08 9.35 9.76
CA GLY A 155 -0.66 9.15 11.14
C GLY A 155 -0.64 7.69 11.56
N PRO A 156 -0.03 7.36 12.71
CA PRO A 156 0.10 5.98 13.15
C PRO A 156 -1.19 5.47 13.80
N LEU A 157 -1.48 4.20 13.54
CA LEU A 157 -2.30 3.35 14.39
C LEU A 157 -1.36 2.65 15.38
N VAL A 158 -1.62 2.77 16.68
CA VAL A 158 -0.79 2.14 17.72
C VAL A 158 -1.61 1.23 18.63
N ASP A 159 -0.95 0.23 19.22
CA ASP A 159 -1.53 -0.62 20.27
C ASP A 159 -1.61 0.11 21.62
N VAL A 160 -2.10 -0.56 22.66
CA VAL A 160 -2.23 0.03 24.01
C VAL A 160 -0.89 0.23 24.72
N GLN A 161 0.21 -0.25 24.14
CA GLN A 161 1.59 -0.04 24.59
C GLN A 161 2.26 1.12 23.82
N GLY A 162 1.63 1.66 22.77
CA GLY A 162 2.17 2.72 21.93
C GLY A 162 3.06 2.20 20.79
N ASN A 163 3.08 0.89 20.53
CA ASN A 163 3.80 0.31 19.40
C ASN A 163 3.01 0.52 18.12
N LEU A 164 3.73 0.72 17.01
CA LEU A 164 3.15 0.93 15.69
C LEU A 164 2.51 -0.35 15.16
N VAL A 165 1.23 -0.26 14.82
CA VAL A 165 0.45 -1.31 14.16
C VAL A 165 0.38 -1.06 12.65
N GLY A 166 0.27 0.21 12.25
CA GLY A 166 0.20 0.60 10.84
C GLY A 166 -0.03 2.10 10.65
N LEU A 167 -0.29 2.51 9.42
CA LEU A 167 -0.56 3.89 9.03
C LEU A 167 -2.03 4.06 8.65
N ASN A 168 -2.70 5.04 9.23
CA ASN A 168 -4.12 5.27 8.99
C ASN A 168 -4.37 5.82 7.58
N SER A 169 -5.25 5.16 6.82
CA SER A 169 -5.69 5.60 5.49
C SER A 169 -7.21 5.52 5.36
N SER A 170 -7.78 6.55 4.72
CA SER A 170 -9.19 6.63 4.35
C SER A 170 -9.40 6.55 2.83
N ALA A 171 -8.35 6.35 2.05
CA ALA A 171 -8.41 6.41 0.58
C ALA A 171 -8.41 5.03 -0.08
N LEU A 172 -7.96 3.99 0.63
CA LEU A 172 -7.83 2.65 0.07
C LEU A 172 -9.18 1.94 -0.15
N VAL A 173 -10.12 2.12 0.76
CA VAL A 173 -11.45 1.49 0.70
C VAL A 173 -12.51 2.55 1.02
N HIS A 174 -13.44 2.74 0.10
CA HIS A 174 -14.48 3.75 0.26
C HIS A 174 -15.35 3.46 1.49
N GLY A 175 -15.44 4.42 2.39
CA GLY A 175 -16.27 4.33 3.60
C GLY A 175 -15.71 3.43 4.70
N VAL A 176 -14.46 2.96 4.61
CA VAL A 176 -13.85 2.06 5.60
C VAL A 176 -12.52 2.62 6.07
N SER A 177 -12.32 2.67 7.39
CA SER A 177 -11.05 3.03 8.01
C SER A 177 -10.10 1.83 7.99
N ILE A 178 -9.04 1.92 7.18
CA ILE A 178 -8.01 0.89 7.03
C ILE A 178 -6.69 1.41 7.60
N ALA A 179 -5.92 0.55 8.25
CA ALA A 179 -4.51 0.83 8.51
C ALA A 179 -3.63 0.02 7.56
N VAL A 180 -2.67 0.69 6.93
CA VAL A 180 -1.63 0.07 6.12
C VAL A 180 -0.63 -0.59 7.08
N PRO A 181 -0.46 -1.93 7.06
CA PRO A 181 0.43 -2.62 8.01
C PRO A 181 1.89 -2.19 7.90
N THR A 182 2.66 -2.29 8.99
CA THR A 182 4.09 -1.92 9.00
C THR A 182 4.91 -2.66 7.94
N ALA A 183 4.60 -3.92 7.67
CA ALA A 183 5.25 -4.70 6.61
C ALA A 183 5.08 -4.06 5.21
N THR A 184 3.87 -3.58 4.91
CA THR A 184 3.58 -2.84 3.67
C THR A 184 4.35 -1.52 3.66
N ILE A 185 4.36 -0.79 4.78
CA ILE A 185 5.06 0.49 4.91
C ILE A 185 6.55 0.32 4.65
N ALA A 186 7.21 -0.64 5.31
CA ALA A 186 8.63 -0.91 5.16
C ALA A 186 8.99 -1.22 3.71
N ARG A 187 8.28 -2.19 3.09
CA ARG A 187 8.51 -2.60 1.70
C ARG A 187 8.37 -1.44 0.71
N VAL A 188 7.33 -0.62 0.88
CA VAL A 188 7.08 0.53 -0.01
C VAL A 188 8.08 1.64 0.26
N ALA A 189 8.38 1.95 1.53
CA ALA A 189 9.35 2.97 1.90
C ALA A 189 10.75 2.64 1.37
N ASP A 190 11.21 1.40 1.51
CA ASP A 190 12.50 0.95 1.00
C ASP A 190 12.61 1.13 -0.52
N SER A 191 11.57 0.73 -1.27
CA SER A 191 11.56 0.91 -2.73
C SER A 191 11.52 2.38 -3.14
N LEU A 192 10.74 3.21 -2.46
CA LEU A 192 10.67 4.65 -2.74
C LEU A 192 12.01 5.34 -2.39
N LEU A 193 12.67 4.95 -1.31
CA LEU A 193 13.98 5.47 -0.92
C LEU A 193 15.08 5.07 -1.93
N ALA A 194 15.02 3.86 -2.46
CA ALA A 194 16.01 3.35 -3.40
C ALA A 194 15.83 3.87 -4.82
N HIS A 195 14.59 4.09 -5.26
CA HIS A 195 14.28 4.32 -6.69
C HIS A 195 13.45 5.58 -6.95
N GLY A 196 12.88 6.22 -5.92
CA GLY A 196 11.95 7.36 -6.06
C GLY A 196 10.55 6.99 -6.52
N HIS A 197 10.32 5.74 -6.94
CA HIS A 197 9.03 5.22 -7.41
C HIS A 197 8.93 3.70 -7.15
N ILE A 198 7.70 3.16 -7.24
CA ILE A 198 7.46 1.73 -7.19
C ILE A 198 7.45 1.18 -8.62
N LYS A 199 8.47 0.41 -8.96
CA LYS A 199 8.54 -0.34 -10.21
C LYS A 199 7.41 -1.36 -10.26
N ARG A 200 6.71 -1.45 -11.38
CA ARG A 200 5.63 -2.43 -11.57
C ARG A 200 5.77 -3.10 -12.93
N GLY A 201 5.62 -4.41 -12.94
CA GLY A 201 5.51 -5.15 -14.18
C GLY A 201 4.27 -4.71 -14.95
N TYR A 202 4.41 -4.66 -16.27
CA TYR A 202 3.37 -4.20 -17.16
C TYR A 202 3.42 -4.97 -18.49
N LEU A 203 2.24 -5.33 -18.99
CA LEU A 203 2.05 -5.94 -20.30
C LEU A 203 1.46 -4.97 -21.33
N GLY A 204 0.61 -4.03 -20.89
CA GLY A 204 -0.20 -3.20 -21.78
C GLY A 204 -1.37 -3.93 -22.42
N VAL A 205 -2.11 -4.70 -21.60
CA VAL A 205 -3.34 -5.37 -22.04
C VAL A 205 -4.51 -4.99 -21.14
N SER A 206 -5.69 -4.80 -21.74
CA SER A 206 -6.94 -4.87 -20.99
C SER A 206 -7.51 -6.26 -21.12
N THR A 207 -7.95 -6.83 -20.00
CA THR A 207 -8.45 -8.21 -19.96
C THR A 207 -9.82 -8.33 -19.33
N GLN A 208 -10.57 -9.32 -19.78
CA GLN A 208 -11.84 -9.74 -19.19
C GLN A 208 -11.75 -11.20 -18.77
N GLN A 209 -12.20 -11.51 -17.57
CA GLN A 209 -12.26 -12.89 -17.11
C GLN A 209 -13.33 -13.67 -17.90
N VAL A 210 -12.95 -14.81 -18.47
CA VAL A 210 -13.84 -15.68 -19.26
C VAL A 210 -13.73 -17.14 -18.82
N ARG A 211 -14.77 -17.92 -19.11
CA ARG A 211 -14.70 -19.38 -18.98
C ARG A 211 -13.94 -19.96 -20.18
N LEU A 212 -13.07 -20.93 -19.92
CA LEU A 212 -12.38 -21.63 -20.99
C LEU A 212 -13.31 -22.67 -21.65
N PRO A 213 -13.14 -22.95 -22.95
CA PRO A 213 -13.80 -24.07 -23.63
C PRO A 213 -13.45 -25.40 -22.97
N ASP A 214 -14.35 -26.39 -23.03
CA ASP A 214 -14.19 -27.67 -22.34
C ASP A 214 -12.89 -28.39 -22.70
N THR A 215 -12.50 -28.38 -23.98
CA THR A 215 -11.23 -28.97 -24.44
C THR A 215 -10.00 -28.36 -23.76
N ALA A 216 -9.95 -27.03 -23.67
CA ALA A 216 -8.86 -26.31 -23.02
C ALA A 216 -8.90 -26.50 -21.48
N ARG A 217 -10.09 -26.62 -20.90
CA ARG A 217 -10.24 -26.90 -19.47
C ARG A 217 -9.65 -28.24 -19.08
N ASP A 218 -9.91 -29.27 -19.88
CA ASP A 218 -9.43 -30.62 -19.62
C ASP A 218 -7.91 -30.72 -19.81
N GLU A 219 -7.36 -30.04 -20.82
CA GLU A 219 -5.90 -29.94 -21.04
C GLU A 219 -5.18 -29.18 -19.92
N LEU A 220 -5.73 -28.03 -19.49
CA LEU A 220 -5.06 -27.12 -18.57
C LEU A 220 -5.41 -27.36 -17.09
N GLY A 221 -6.42 -28.18 -16.80
CA GLY A 221 -6.93 -28.40 -15.44
C GLY A 221 -7.54 -27.14 -14.79
N GLN A 222 -7.90 -26.12 -15.57
CA GLN A 222 -8.41 -24.84 -15.07
C GLN A 222 -9.70 -24.41 -15.80
N LYS A 223 -10.56 -23.66 -15.11
CA LYS A 223 -11.90 -23.33 -15.64
C LYS A 223 -11.99 -21.98 -16.35
N ARG A 224 -11.03 -21.09 -16.09
CA ARG A 224 -11.10 -19.69 -16.48
C ARG A 224 -9.74 -19.21 -16.97
N GLY A 225 -9.76 -18.10 -17.69
CA GLY A 225 -8.59 -17.35 -18.10
C GLY A 225 -8.95 -15.89 -18.33
N LEU A 226 -7.98 -15.11 -18.79
CA LEU A 226 -8.12 -13.67 -19.07
C LEU A 226 -8.10 -13.40 -20.57
N LEU A 227 -9.26 -13.14 -21.16
CA LEU A 227 -9.41 -12.74 -22.55
C LEU A 227 -8.86 -11.33 -22.74
N ILE A 228 -7.90 -11.15 -23.64
CA ILE A 228 -7.38 -9.86 -24.07
C ILE A 228 -8.45 -9.18 -24.92
N VAL A 229 -8.98 -8.06 -24.41
CA VAL A 229 -9.99 -7.23 -25.09
C VAL A 229 -9.39 -5.99 -25.74
N SER A 230 -8.18 -5.60 -25.35
CA SER A 230 -7.36 -4.63 -26.07
C SER A 230 -5.88 -4.81 -25.74
N VAL A 231 -5.03 -4.39 -26.67
CA VAL A 231 -3.57 -4.31 -26.51
C VAL A 231 -3.18 -2.86 -26.77
N GLU A 232 -2.39 -2.29 -25.88
CA GLU A 232 -1.89 -0.92 -26.00
C GLU A 232 -0.75 -0.85 -27.03
N SER A 233 -0.74 0.18 -27.86
CA SER A 233 0.30 0.37 -28.88
C SER A 233 1.65 0.69 -28.24
N GLY A 234 2.71 0.09 -28.76
CA GLY A 234 4.07 0.17 -28.22
C GLY A 234 4.26 -0.63 -26.92
N SER A 235 3.26 -1.40 -26.48
CA SER A 235 3.35 -2.16 -25.24
C SER A 235 4.23 -3.41 -25.36
N PRO A 236 4.69 -3.97 -24.22
CA PRO A 236 5.31 -5.28 -24.17
C PRO A 236 4.50 -6.39 -24.84
N ALA A 237 3.18 -6.39 -24.64
CA ALA A 237 2.28 -7.37 -25.22
C ALA A 237 2.21 -7.26 -26.75
N GLU A 238 2.11 -6.04 -27.30
CA GLU A 238 2.11 -5.82 -28.75
C GLU A 238 3.45 -6.28 -29.36
N THR A 239 4.56 -5.90 -28.74
CA THR A 239 5.92 -6.26 -29.18
C THR A 239 6.13 -7.78 -29.20
N ALA A 240 5.56 -8.49 -28.23
CA ALA A 240 5.62 -9.95 -28.15
C ALA A 240 4.60 -10.66 -29.07
N GLY A 241 3.73 -9.93 -29.76
CA GLY A 241 2.73 -10.48 -30.68
C GLY A 241 1.49 -11.05 -29.98
N LEU A 242 1.18 -10.59 -28.76
CA LEU A 242 -0.14 -10.81 -28.16
C LEU A 242 -1.18 -9.94 -28.89
N THR A 243 -2.38 -10.48 -29.05
CA THR A 243 -3.43 -9.87 -29.87
C THR A 243 -4.79 -9.94 -29.18
N LEU A 244 -5.70 -9.06 -29.59
CA LEU A 244 -7.11 -9.12 -29.20
C LEU A 244 -7.69 -10.51 -29.52
N GLY A 245 -8.40 -11.10 -28.56
CA GLY A 245 -8.98 -12.43 -28.68
C GLY A 245 -8.15 -13.56 -28.07
N ASP A 246 -6.86 -13.32 -27.77
CA ASP A 246 -6.07 -14.28 -27.00
C ASP A 246 -6.61 -14.39 -25.58
N THR A 247 -6.62 -15.60 -25.02
CA THR A 247 -6.92 -15.79 -23.60
C THR A 247 -5.65 -16.19 -22.86
N ILE A 248 -5.16 -15.34 -21.97
CA ILE A 248 -4.04 -15.66 -21.07
C ILE A 248 -4.51 -16.72 -20.08
N VAL A 249 -3.73 -17.80 -19.99
CA VAL A 249 -4.05 -18.97 -19.17
C VAL A 249 -2.94 -19.32 -18.17
N ALA A 250 -1.71 -18.87 -18.40
CA ALA A 250 -0.63 -18.92 -17.41
C ALA A 250 0.44 -17.86 -17.70
N MET A 251 1.20 -17.47 -16.67
CA MET A 251 2.39 -16.63 -16.77
C MET A 251 3.44 -17.14 -15.80
N ALA A 252 4.71 -17.23 -16.24
CA ALA A 252 5.80 -17.80 -15.44
C ALA A 252 5.44 -19.17 -14.84
N ASP A 253 4.78 -20.01 -15.65
CA ASP A 253 4.23 -21.33 -15.29
C ASP A 253 3.18 -21.35 -14.16
N MET A 254 2.75 -20.18 -13.66
CA MET A 254 1.65 -20.05 -12.72
C MET A 254 0.32 -19.87 -13.47
N PRO A 255 -0.74 -20.63 -13.12
CA PRO A 255 -2.07 -20.47 -13.72
C PRO A 255 -2.63 -19.06 -13.53
N VAL A 256 -3.30 -18.55 -14.56
CA VAL A 256 -3.95 -17.23 -14.53
C VAL A 256 -5.44 -17.41 -14.79
N GLN A 257 -6.25 -17.31 -13.73
CA GLN A 257 -7.70 -17.50 -13.79
C GLN A 257 -8.48 -16.20 -13.56
N ASN A 258 -7.84 -15.20 -12.96
CA ASN A 258 -8.40 -13.89 -12.65
C ASN A 258 -7.33 -12.79 -12.73
N HIS A 259 -7.73 -11.53 -12.60
CA HIS A 259 -6.84 -10.37 -12.69
C HIS A 259 -5.77 -10.34 -11.59
N ASP A 260 -6.09 -10.78 -10.37
CA ASP A 260 -5.14 -10.81 -9.26
C ASP A 260 -4.01 -11.81 -9.51
N ASP A 261 -4.31 -12.96 -10.13
CA ASP A 261 -3.29 -13.94 -10.52
C ASP A 261 -2.29 -13.30 -11.49
N LEU A 262 -2.78 -12.58 -12.51
CA LEU A 262 -1.93 -11.89 -13.49
C LEU A 262 -1.09 -10.80 -12.81
N LEU A 263 -1.72 -9.94 -12.00
CA LEU A 263 -1.03 -8.86 -11.29
C LEU A 263 0.00 -9.39 -10.29
N ALA A 264 -0.25 -10.55 -9.67
CA ALA A 264 0.71 -11.22 -8.81
C ALA A 264 1.96 -11.71 -9.56
N GLN A 265 1.86 -11.90 -10.87
CA GLN A 265 3.00 -12.25 -11.72
C GLN A 265 3.72 -11.03 -12.32
N LEU A 266 3.16 -9.82 -12.21
CA LEU A 266 3.70 -8.57 -12.74
C LEU A 266 4.45 -7.76 -11.67
N THR A 267 5.44 -8.41 -11.06
CA THR A 267 6.25 -7.86 -9.96
C THR A 267 7.41 -7.00 -10.45
N SER A 268 7.96 -6.18 -9.56
CA SER A 268 9.06 -5.24 -9.85
C SER A 268 10.34 -5.95 -10.29
N ASP A 269 10.65 -7.10 -9.71
CA ASP A 269 11.83 -7.91 -10.01
C ASP A 269 11.79 -8.50 -11.43
N ARG A 270 10.60 -8.65 -12.02
CA ARG A 270 10.43 -9.18 -13.38
C ARG A 270 10.47 -8.13 -14.48
N VAL A 271 10.50 -6.85 -14.13
CA VAL A 271 10.70 -5.78 -15.11
C VAL A 271 11.99 -6.05 -15.90
N ASP A 272 11.93 -5.86 -17.21
CA ASP A 272 12.98 -6.15 -18.19
C ASP A 272 13.32 -7.64 -18.38
N GLN A 273 12.59 -8.56 -17.74
CA GLN A 273 12.79 -10.00 -17.92
C GLN A 273 11.84 -10.61 -18.95
N ALA A 274 12.37 -11.47 -19.81
CA ALA A 274 11.58 -12.30 -20.71
C ALA A 274 10.83 -13.38 -19.93
N THR A 275 9.50 -13.28 -19.90
CA THR A 275 8.62 -14.15 -19.12
C THR A 275 7.71 -14.97 -20.05
N PRO A 276 7.62 -16.31 -19.90
CA PRO A 276 6.72 -17.11 -20.71
C PRO A 276 5.26 -16.86 -20.31
N VAL A 277 4.42 -16.56 -21.30
CA VAL A 277 2.97 -16.38 -21.18
C VAL A 277 2.29 -17.44 -22.04
N LYS A 278 1.49 -18.31 -21.41
CA LYS A 278 0.67 -19.29 -22.12
C LYS A 278 -0.66 -18.64 -22.49
N ILE A 279 -1.01 -18.73 -23.75
CA ILE A 279 -2.25 -18.19 -24.31
C ILE A 279 -3.04 -19.28 -25.04
N LEU A 280 -4.37 -19.17 -25.01
CA LEU A 280 -5.26 -19.90 -25.88
C LEU A 280 -5.60 -19.01 -27.09
N ARG A 281 -5.15 -19.43 -28.28
CA ARG A 281 -5.42 -18.75 -29.56
C ARG A 281 -5.96 -19.75 -30.57
N GLY A 282 -7.16 -19.49 -31.11
CA GLY A 282 -7.79 -20.41 -32.07
C GLY A 282 -8.02 -21.82 -31.52
N GLY A 283 -8.27 -21.95 -30.21
CA GLY A 283 -8.48 -23.24 -29.53
C GLY A 283 -7.21 -24.04 -29.22
N LYS A 284 -6.02 -23.51 -29.51
CA LYS A 284 -4.74 -24.15 -29.19
C LYS A 284 -3.97 -23.35 -28.14
N VAL A 285 -3.33 -24.06 -27.21
CA VAL A 285 -2.42 -23.46 -26.24
C VAL A 285 -1.08 -23.19 -26.89
N ASN A 286 -0.63 -21.95 -26.84
CA ASN A 286 0.67 -21.51 -27.33
C ASN A 286 1.43 -20.81 -26.21
N THR A 287 2.76 -20.81 -26.27
CA THR A 287 3.60 -20.02 -25.35
C THR A 287 4.23 -18.87 -26.12
N VAL A 288 4.12 -17.67 -25.57
CA VAL A 288 4.73 -16.44 -26.08
C VAL A 288 5.64 -15.89 -24.99
N ASN A 289 6.90 -15.60 -25.32
CA ASN A 289 7.79 -14.93 -24.38
C ASN A 289 7.58 -13.42 -24.46
N VAL A 290 7.20 -12.81 -23.35
CA VAL A 290 6.97 -11.37 -23.25
C VAL A 290 8.03 -10.76 -22.35
N THR A 291 8.80 -9.80 -22.83
CA THR A 291 9.69 -8.99 -21.98
C THR A 291 8.82 -8.04 -21.17
N ILE A 292 8.69 -8.27 -19.86
CA ILE A 292 7.82 -7.46 -19.01
C ILE A 292 8.35 -6.02 -18.96
N GLY A 293 7.51 -5.06 -19.32
CA GLY A 293 7.86 -3.65 -19.25
C GLY A 293 7.64 -3.08 -17.86
N GLU A 294 8.19 -1.89 -17.62
CA GLU A 294 7.82 -1.07 -16.48
C GLU A 294 6.52 -0.32 -16.79
N ARG A 295 5.55 -0.34 -15.86
CA ARG A 295 4.32 0.43 -16.00
C ARG A 295 4.65 1.93 -16.07
N PRO A 296 4.20 2.66 -17.11
CA PRO A 296 4.34 4.11 -17.14
C PRO A 296 3.67 4.76 -15.92
N SER A 297 4.35 5.73 -15.32
CA SER A 297 3.90 6.54 -14.18
C SER A 297 2.88 7.61 -14.57
#